data_AF-A0A9D8NV84-F1
#
_entry.id   AF-A0A9D8NV84-F1
#
_cell.length_a   1.000
_cell.length_b   1.000
_cell.length_c   1.000
_cell.angle_alpha   90.00
_cell.angle_beta   90.00
_cell.angle_gamma   90.00
#
_symmetry.space_group_name_H-M   'P 1'
#
loop_
_entity.id
_entity.type
_entity.pdbx_description
1 polymer ?
#
loop_
_entity_poly.entity_id
_entity_poly.type
_entity_poly.pdbx_seq_one_letter_code
_entity_poly.pdbx_strand_id
1 'polypeptide(L)'
;MEQLRLTTLKAARGLKIRKTVALLSDGSIKTLAGYPRIPTWTRQVHTLDHDIDALAAFLTELSTDPTACLVTGEPCGSIPLAAPARRRKNAEPGIPATLAECAAPWLPIDLDGIPITGRLDPLDPEPAIAEVVAMLGEPFASASYGWQLTAQAAPFADQLRLRLYFLLDRAITNEDRRRWALGLNAHVGIKLTDPAIYSAAQPIYTAAPLFAHGKDPFPGRCGVVYGEEELLRWGSVPIHETHAQGAYAGSEWAGRTPRGITELLESIGDHPGGLGFHEQIRDAVWRMVADRWTEDRIIGTIRATIGSANQSRHKRSEIERYVSLRYLRESIKGADRRIKIAANAPRATQTLRHSAPIPLEQAQRQIRDAVWRWLRGEGPAKLVLATTVGSGKSTLAADVIREEPPDDRTLLWAFPTHAQGEEILAKLNANGDPLAPLAVRIEGRVREDAELPKCHRPHLVEAVKAAGLARHTKSIACQRDGEKCPHLADCAYYRQFRTGERVRLVPHALLPLE
;
A
#
# COMPACT_ATOMS: atom_id res chain seq x y z
N MET A 1 -10.60 35.29 -5.93
CA MET A 1 -9.46 35.09 -6.87
C MET A 1 -10.09 34.76 -8.20
N GLU A 2 -9.76 35.47 -9.27
CA GLU A 2 -10.47 35.28 -10.56
C GLU A 2 -9.86 34.17 -11.41
N GLN A 3 -8.58 33.84 -11.20
CA GLN A 3 -7.86 32.87 -12.02
C GLN A 3 -7.03 31.89 -11.21
N LEU A 4 -7.06 30.61 -11.61
CA LEU A 4 -6.20 29.54 -11.14
C LEU A 4 -5.04 29.32 -12.12
N ARG A 5 -3.80 29.30 -11.61
CA ARG A 5 -2.62 28.96 -12.41
C ARG A 5 -2.13 27.56 -12.07
N LEU A 6 -2.06 26.69 -13.07
CA LEU A 6 -1.55 25.32 -12.94
C LEU A 6 -0.32 25.10 -13.83
N THR A 7 0.66 24.36 -13.30
CA THR A 7 1.85 23.98 -14.07
C THR A 7 1.76 22.51 -14.43
N THR A 8 1.92 22.20 -15.72
CA THR A 8 2.15 20.82 -16.18
C THR A 8 3.58 20.63 -16.65
N LEU A 9 4.08 19.42 -16.44
CA LEU A 9 5.32 18.94 -17.04
C LEU A 9 4.95 17.96 -18.15
N LYS A 10 5.51 18.16 -19.33
CA LYS A 10 5.36 17.26 -20.48
C LYS A 10 6.67 16.57 -20.80
N ALA A 11 6.67 15.25 -20.76
CA ALA A 11 7.85 14.43 -20.96
C ALA A 11 8.44 14.67 -22.36
N ALA A 12 9.73 14.96 -22.44
CA ALA A 12 10.40 15.14 -23.71
C ALA A 12 10.38 13.84 -24.54
N ARG A 13 10.45 13.98 -25.88
CA ARG A 13 10.52 12.87 -26.84
C ARG A 13 9.29 11.94 -26.83
N GLY A 14 8.14 12.42 -26.33
CA GLY A 14 6.88 11.68 -26.35
C GLY A 14 6.84 10.46 -25.42
N LEU A 15 7.71 10.40 -24.42
CA LEU A 15 7.72 9.31 -23.44
C LEU A 15 6.42 9.30 -22.64
N LYS A 16 5.77 8.13 -22.56
CA LYS A 16 4.49 7.96 -21.86
C LYS A 16 4.70 7.75 -20.36
N ILE A 17 4.31 8.72 -19.55
CA ILE A 17 4.31 8.72 -18.09
C ILE A 17 2.98 8.21 -17.49
N ARG A 18 2.58 7.00 -17.90
CA ARG A 18 1.46 6.27 -17.31
C ARG A 18 1.90 4.88 -16.87
N LYS A 19 1.24 4.31 -15.85
CA LYS A 19 1.43 2.91 -15.50
C LYS A 19 0.80 2.01 -16.57
N THR A 20 1.43 0.86 -16.80
CA THR A 20 0.78 -0.26 -17.48
C THR A 20 0.35 -1.26 -16.42
N VAL A 21 -0.91 -1.64 -16.43
CA VAL A 21 -1.54 -2.48 -15.42
C VAL A 21 -2.31 -3.64 -16.06
N ALA A 22 -2.59 -4.67 -15.27
CA ALA A 22 -3.51 -5.73 -15.62
C ALA A 22 -4.53 -5.91 -14.51
N LEU A 23 -5.80 -6.07 -14.90
CA LEU A 23 -6.85 -6.56 -14.01
C LEU A 23 -6.68 -8.08 -13.89
N LEU A 24 -6.48 -8.55 -12.66
CA LEU A 24 -6.39 -9.97 -12.37
C LEU A 24 -7.78 -10.59 -12.23
N SER A 25 -7.85 -11.91 -12.32
CA SER A 25 -9.11 -12.66 -12.23
C SER A 25 -9.79 -12.58 -10.85
N ASP A 26 -9.05 -12.18 -9.82
CA ASP A 26 -9.58 -11.89 -8.47
C ASP A 26 -10.09 -10.45 -8.32
N GLY A 27 -10.08 -9.65 -9.39
CA GLY A 27 -10.51 -8.25 -9.39
C GLY A 27 -9.41 -7.26 -8.98
N SER A 28 -8.23 -7.72 -8.55
CA SER A 28 -7.13 -6.84 -8.15
C SER A 28 -6.36 -6.27 -9.35
N ILE A 29 -5.71 -5.11 -9.15
CA ILE A 29 -4.88 -4.46 -10.17
C ILE A 29 -3.40 -4.78 -9.92
N LYS A 30 -2.75 -5.41 -10.91
CA LYS A 30 -1.31 -5.63 -10.92
C LYS A 30 -0.61 -4.60 -11.81
N THR A 31 0.40 -3.92 -11.26
CA THR A 31 1.29 -3.08 -12.08
C THR A 31 2.25 -3.97 -12.87
N LEU A 32 2.22 -3.87 -14.19
CA LEU A 32 3.15 -4.55 -15.10
C LEU A 32 4.36 -3.67 -15.42
N ALA A 33 4.12 -2.37 -15.60
CA ALA A 33 5.17 -1.37 -15.77
C ALA A 33 4.83 -0.11 -14.96
N GLY A 34 5.79 0.35 -14.16
CA GLY A 34 5.68 1.61 -13.43
C GLY A 34 5.91 2.82 -14.34
N TYR A 35 5.99 4.01 -13.72
CA TYR A 35 6.34 5.22 -14.46
C TYR A 35 7.79 5.15 -14.96
N PRO A 36 8.06 5.48 -16.23
CA PRO A 36 9.42 5.50 -16.74
C PRO A 36 10.22 6.64 -16.13
N ARG A 37 11.55 6.48 -16.12
CA ARG A 37 12.45 7.57 -15.76
C ARG A 37 12.49 8.60 -16.90
N ILE A 38 11.97 9.79 -16.64
CA ILE A 38 12.03 10.90 -17.60
C ILE A 38 13.19 11.83 -17.25
N PRO A 39 14.18 12.00 -18.15
CA PRO A 39 15.34 12.84 -17.89
C PRO A 39 15.02 14.33 -17.99
N THR A 40 14.18 14.72 -18.96
CA THR A 40 13.88 16.12 -19.26
C THR A 40 12.42 16.34 -19.61
N TRP A 41 11.96 17.54 -19.32
CA TRP A 41 10.56 17.96 -19.37
C TRP A 41 10.48 19.33 -20.03
N THR A 42 9.44 19.52 -20.82
CA THR A 42 8.95 20.87 -21.14
C THR A 42 7.93 21.28 -20.08
N ARG A 43 7.73 22.58 -19.91
CA ARG A 43 6.83 23.13 -18.89
C ARG A 43 5.75 23.93 -19.58
N GLN A 44 4.52 23.82 -19.09
CA GLN A 44 3.40 24.61 -19.57
C GLN A 44 2.68 25.20 -18.36
N VAL A 45 2.24 26.45 -18.50
CA VAL A 45 1.45 27.15 -17.49
C VAL A 45 0.08 27.36 -18.09
N HIS A 46 -0.94 26.91 -17.36
CA HIS A 46 -2.34 27.03 -17.74
C HIS A 46 -3.00 28.01 -16.79
N THR A 47 -3.82 28.88 -17.35
CA THR A 47 -4.67 29.80 -16.59
C THR A 47 -6.10 29.34 -16.79
N LEU A 48 -6.77 29.00 -15.71
CA LEU A 48 -8.16 28.56 -15.67
C LEU A 48 -8.97 29.57 -14.89
N ASP A 49 -10.28 29.59 -15.10
CA ASP A 49 -11.19 30.22 -14.17
C ASP A 49 -11.10 29.51 -12.81
N HIS A 50 -11.27 30.28 -11.73
CA HIS A 50 -11.11 29.77 -10.37
C HIS A 50 -12.41 29.14 -9.84
N ASP A 51 -12.91 28.14 -10.57
CA ASP A 51 -14.11 27.35 -10.26
C ASP A 51 -13.86 25.85 -10.46
N ILE A 52 -14.72 25.04 -9.84
CA ILE A 52 -14.48 23.59 -9.77
C ILE A 52 -14.67 22.90 -11.12
N ASP A 53 -15.51 23.44 -12.01
CA ASP A 53 -15.80 22.88 -13.32
C ASP A 53 -14.61 23.06 -14.27
N ALA A 54 -13.99 24.24 -14.27
CA ALA A 54 -12.79 24.53 -15.04
C ALA A 54 -11.63 23.61 -14.61
N LEU A 55 -11.47 23.39 -13.30
CA LEU A 55 -10.47 22.44 -12.77
C LEU A 55 -10.79 20.99 -13.17
N ALA A 56 -12.05 20.55 -13.04
CA ALA A 56 -12.46 19.19 -13.38
C ALA A 56 -12.33 18.89 -14.87
N ALA A 57 -12.71 19.84 -15.74
CA ALA A 57 -12.53 19.74 -17.18
C ALA A 57 -11.05 19.62 -17.55
N PHE A 58 -10.20 20.47 -16.96
CA PHE A 58 -8.75 20.43 -17.15
C PHE A 58 -8.14 19.09 -16.71
N LEU A 59 -8.52 18.57 -15.54
CA LEU A 59 -8.05 17.28 -15.03
C LEU A 59 -8.49 16.11 -15.92
N THR A 60 -9.72 16.17 -16.43
CA THR A 60 -10.27 15.17 -17.35
C THR A 60 -9.48 15.15 -18.65
N GLU A 61 -9.26 16.31 -19.28
CA GLU A 61 -8.42 16.43 -20.49
C GLU A 61 -7.00 15.93 -20.23
N LEU A 62 -6.37 16.42 -19.16
CA LEU A 62 -5.00 16.06 -18.80
C LEU A 62 -4.84 14.56 -18.52
N SER A 63 -5.88 13.90 -18.00
CA SER A 63 -5.85 12.44 -17.77
C SER A 63 -5.72 11.63 -19.06
N THR A 64 -6.07 12.21 -20.20
CA THR A 64 -5.96 11.57 -21.52
C THR A 64 -4.57 11.73 -22.15
N ASP A 65 -3.77 12.73 -21.72
CA ASP A 65 -2.40 12.93 -22.21
C ASP A 65 -1.43 12.04 -21.43
N PRO A 66 -0.95 10.92 -22.02
CA PRO A 66 -0.04 10.02 -21.32
C PRO A 66 1.36 10.61 -21.18
N THR A 67 1.65 11.80 -21.69
CA THR A 67 2.97 12.45 -21.65
C THR A 67 3.05 13.57 -20.63
N ALA A 68 1.93 13.93 -19.99
CA ALA A 68 1.85 15.08 -19.10
C ALA A 68 1.47 14.70 -17.66
N CYS A 69 1.93 15.52 -16.71
CA CYS A 69 1.56 15.45 -15.30
C CYS A 69 1.53 16.84 -14.67
N LEU A 70 0.89 16.95 -13.52
CA LEU A 70 0.87 18.17 -12.70
C LEU A 70 2.11 18.27 -11.81
N VAL A 71 2.44 19.50 -11.44
CA VAL A 71 3.31 19.82 -10.30
C VAL A 71 2.72 20.98 -9.52
N THR A 72 3.11 21.12 -8.26
CA THR A 72 2.70 22.24 -7.40
C THR A 72 3.64 23.44 -7.46
N GLY A 73 4.75 23.34 -8.19
CA GLY A 73 5.70 24.43 -8.40
C GLY A 73 5.42 25.25 -9.66
N GLU A 74 5.95 26.45 -9.71
CA GLU A 74 5.91 27.31 -10.91
C GLU A 74 7.24 27.25 -11.68
N PRO A 75 7.21 27.35 -13.03
CA PRO A 75 8.45 27.44 -13.79
C PRO A 75 9.28 28.65 -13.38
N CYS A 76 10.58 28.44 -13.17
CA CYS A 76 11.52 29.49 -12.81
C CYS A 76 12.82 29.41 -13.63
N GLY A 77 13.68 30.40 -13.45
CA GLY A 77 14.96 30.51 -14.16
C GLY A 77 14.81 31.03 -15.58
N SER A 78 15.94 31.05 -16.30
CA SER A 78 16.04 31.63 -17.65
C SER A 78 15.79 30.63 -18.79
N ILE A 79 15.55 29.35 -18.48
CA ILE A 79 15.33 28.34 -19.52
C ILE A 79 13.93 28.56 -20.14
N PRO A 80 13.80 28.68 -21.48
CA PRO A 80 12.49 28.82 -22.12
C PRO A 80 11.55 27.65 -21.80
N LEU A 81 10.25 27.89 -21.63
CA LEU A 81 9.26 26.88 -21.21
C LEU A 81 9.20 25.66 -22.16
N ALA A 82 9.28 25.91 -23.46
CA ALA A 82 9.28 24.89 -24.51
C ALA A 82 10.61 24.11 -24.62
N ALA A 83 11.69 24.61 -24.01
CA ALA A 83 12.98 23.92 -24.04
C ALA A 83 12.98 22.76 -23.02
N PRO A 84 13.41 21.54 -23.39
CA PRO A 84 13.53 20.44 -22.45
C PRO A 84 14.55 20.72 -21.35
N ALA A 85 14.14 20.57 -20.08
CA ALA A 85 15.00 20.77 -18.92
C ALA A 85 14.78 19.69 -17.85
N ARG A 86 15.77 19.45 -16.99
CA ARG A 86 15.56 18.58 -15.81
C ARG A 86 14.57 19.27 -14.86
N ARG A 87 13.67 18.51 -14.22
CA ARG A 87 12.83 19.04 -13.13
C ARG A 87 13.71 19.24 -11.88
N ARG A 88 13.99 20.49 -11.51
CA ARG A 88 14.89 20.83 -10.40
C ARG A 88 14.26 21.95 -9.59
N LYS A 89 14.13 21.70 -8.29
CA LYS A 89 13.77 22.74 -7.30
C LYS A 89 14.98 23.56 -6.88
N ASN A 90 16.12 22.91 -6.66
CA ASN A 90 17.34 23.55 -6.18
C ASN A 90 18.29 23.81 -7.36
N ALA A 91 18.92 24.98 -7.34
CA ALA A 91 20.03 25.30 -8.24
C ALA A 91 21.33 24.66 -7.72
N GLU A 92 22.21 24.30 -8.65
CA GLU A 92 23.60 23.91 -8.41
C GLU A 92 24.51 24.87 -9.19
N PRO A 93 25.82 24.98 -8.88
CA PRO A 93 26.74 25.81 -9.67
C PRO A 93 26.67 25.49 -11.16
N GLY A 94 26.29 26.48 -11.98
CA GLY A 94 26.13 26.33 -13.43
C GLY A 94 24.87 25.57 -13.88
N ILE A 95 24.00 25.13 -12.96
CA ILE A 95 22.76 24.40 -13.28
C ILE A 95 21.58 25.07 -12.55
N PRO A 96 20.79 25.91 -13.25
CA PRO A 96 19.70 26.63 -12.60
C PRO A 96 18.57 25.69 -12.17
N ALA A 97 17.82 26.11 -11.14
CA ALA A 97 16.51 25.55 -10.85
C ALA A 97 15.56 25.80 -12.02
N THR A 98 14.57 24.93 -12.17
CA THR A 98 13.57 25.00 -13.24
C THR A 98 12.15 25.11 -12.71
N LEU A 99 11.95 24.82 -11.42
CA LEU A 99 10.69 24.96 -10.70
C LEU A 99 10.97 25.62 -9.34
N ALA A 100 10.14 26.60 -8.97
CA ALA A 100 10.17 27.25 -7.67
C ALA A 100 8.96 26.83 -6.82
N GLU A 101 9.11 26.94 -5.50
CA GLU A 101 7.96 26.85 -4.60
C GLU A 101 7.06 28.07 -4.84
N CYS A 102 5.74 27.84 -4.96
CA CYS A 102 4.77 28.92 -5.11
C CYS A 102 3.56 28.68 -4.22
N ALA A 103 2.91 29.78 -3.82
CA ALA A 103 1.61 29.73 -3.18
C ALA A 103 0.53 29.64 -4.26
N ALA A 104 -0.45 28.76 -4.10
CA ALA A 104 -1.55 28.62 -5.06
C ALA A 104 -2.86 28.22 -4.36
N PRO A 105 -4.03 28.62 -4.89
CA PRO A 105 -5.32 28.43 -4.23
C PRO A 105 -5.97 27.09 -4.57
N TRP A 106 -5.20 26.01 -4.45
CA TRP A 106 -5.71 24.66 -4.63
C TRP A 106 -4.98 23.67 -3.72
N LEU A 107 -5.61 22.54 -3.45
CA LEU A 107 -5.09 21.48 -2.59
C LEU A 107 -5.32 20.12 -3.25
N PRO A 108 -4.29 19.52 -3.87
CA PRO A 108 -4.34 18.11 -4.24
C PRO A 108 -4.09 17.23 -3.01
N ILE A 109 -4.93 16.21 -2.78
CA ILE A 109 -4.77 15.26 -1.69
C ILE A 109 -4.65 13.85 -2.27
N ASP A 110 -3.47 13.25 -2.16
CA ASP A 110 -3.23 11.88 -2.63
C ASP A 110 -3.61 10.88 -1.53
N LEU A 111 -4.57 10.00 -1.81
CA LEU A 111 -5.14 9.05 -0.86
C LEU A 111 -4.95 7.62 -1.40
N ASP A 112 -4.17 6.81 -0.70
CA ASP A 112 -3.77 5.48 -1.19
C ASP A 112 -4.12 4.36 -0.20
N GLY A 113 -5.06 3.50 -0.62
CA GLY A 113 -5.42 2.29 0.11
C GLY A 113 -6.35 2.56 1.30
N ILE A 114 -7.24 3.54 1.18
CA ILE A 114 -8.16 3.91 2.25
C ILE A 114 -9.28 2.86 2.35
N PRO A 115 -9.47 2.17 3.49
CA PRO A 115 -10.56 1.22 3.65
C PRO A 115 -11.93 1.90 3.47
N ILE A 116 -12.84 1.22 2.78
CA ILE A 116 -14.24 1.64 2.64
C ILE A 116 -15.17 0.56 3.19
N THR A 117 -16.38 0.94 3.60
CA THR A 117 -17.35 0.03 4.24
C THR A 117 -17.93 -0.98 3.22
N GLY A 118 -17.92 -0.63 1.94
CA GLY A 118 -18.40 -1.46 0.84
C GLY A 118 -17.32 -1.88 -0.16
N ARG A 119 -17.69 -1.96 -1.44
CA ARG A 119 -16.79 -2.20 -2.56
C ARG A 119 -16.91 -1.06 -3.55
N LEU A 120 -15.80 -0.66 -4.16
CA LEU A 120 -15.78 0.40 -5.16
C LEU A 120 -16.57 -0.04 -6.40
N ASP A 121 -17.74 0.58 -6.63
CA ASP A 121 -18.50 0.37 -7.87
C ASP A 121 -17.80 1.11 -9.02
N PRO A 122 -17.37 0.42 -10.09
CA PRO A 122 -16.72 1.08 -11.22
C PRO A 122 -17.67 1.96 -12.05
N LEU A 123 -18.98 1.76 -11.98
CA LEU A 123 -19.99 2.56 -12.68
C LEU A 123 -20.47 3.76 -11.85
N ASP A 124 -20.35 3.66 -10.53
CA ASP A 124 -20.75 4.71 -9.58
C ASP A 124 -19.73 4.82 -8.43
N PRO A 125 -18.56 5.44 -8.65
CA PRO A 125 -17.51 5.50 -7.64
C PRO A 125 -17.78 6.53 -6.54
N GLU A 126 -18.70 7.48 -6.76
CA GLU A 126 -18.92 8.64 -5.91
C GLU A 126 -19.35 8.32 -4.47
N PRO A 127 -20.22 7.33 -4.20
CA PRO A 127 -20.56 6.95 -2.82
C PRO A 127 -19.34 6.54 -1.98
N ALA A 128 -18.39 5.81 -2.55
CA ALA A 128 -17.15 5.42 -1.87
C ALA A 128 -16.21 6.62 -1.65
N ILE A 129 -16.20 7.57 -2.60
CA ILE A 129 -15.43 8.81 -2.49
C ILE A 129 -16.00 9.68 -1.36
N ALA A 130 -17.33 9.83 -1.29
CA ALA A 130 -18.03 10.59 -0.25
C ALA A 130 -17.75 10.02 1.16
N GLU A 131 -17.69 8.69 1.30
CA GLU A 131 -17.28 8.04 2.56
C GLU A 131 -15.89 8.50 3.00
N VAL A 132 -14.91 8.51 2.09
CA VAL A 132 -13.54 8.94 2.38
C VAL A 132 -13.44 10.44 2.67
N VAL A 133 -14.21 11.27 1.98
CA VAL A 133 -14.27 12.71 2.25
C VAL A 133 -14.89 12.98 3.63
N ALA A 134 -15.90 12.22 4.04
CA ALA A 134 -16.46 12.31 5.39
C ALA A 134 -15.42 11.97 6.48
N MET A 135 -14.45 11.09 6.20
CA MET A 135 -13.33 10.82 7.12
C MET A 135 -12.37 12.01 7.27
N LEU A 136 -12.26 12.88 6.26
CA LEU A 136 -11.48 14.13 6.37
C LEU A 136 -12.20 15.16 7.26
N GLY A 137 -13.52 15.03 7.43
CA GLY A 137 -14.36 15.89 8.26
C GLY A 137 -14.57 17.28 7.67
N GLU A 138 -15.18 18.17 8.45
CA GLU A 138 -15.33 19.57 8.05
C GLU A 138 -13.96 20.29 8.08
N PRO A 139 -13.69 21.21 7.13
CA PRO A 139 -14.59 21.73 6.10
C PRO A 139 -14.59 20.94 4.78
N PHE A 140 -13.96 19.77 4.69
CA PHE A 140 -13.83 19.02 3.44
C PHE A 140 -15.14 18.40 2.97
N ALA A 141 -15.99 17.97 3.90
CA ALA A 141 -17.27 17.32 3.60
C ALA A 141 -18.30 18.26 2.97
N SER A 142 -18.24 19.55 3.29
CA SER A 142 -19.16 20.59 2.76
C SER A 142 -18.64 21.30 1.51
N ALA A 143 -17.35 21.18 1.17
CA ALA A 143 -16.76 21.84 0.01
C ALA A 143 -16.91 21.03 -1.28
N SER A 144 -17.01 21.72 -2.41
CA SER A 144 -16.94 21.12 -3.75
C SER A 144 -15.53 20.62 -4.05
N TYR A 145 -15.41 19.50 -4.75
CA TYR A 145 -14.12 18.92 -5.09
C TYR A 145 -14.13 18.14 -6.41
N GLY A 146 -12.98 18.19 -7.09
CA GLY A 146 -12.67 17.28 -8.18
C GLY A 146 -12.08 15.99 -7.61
N TRP A 147 -12.37 14.87 -8.23
CA TRP A 147 -11.80 13.58 -7.87
C TRP A 147 -11.14 12.90 -9.07
N GLN A 148 -10.12 12.10 -8.79
CA GLN A 148 -9.46 11.25 -9.79
C GLN A 148 -9.09 9.89 -9.20
N LEU A 149 -9.59 8.80 -9.78
CA LEU A 149 -9.14 7.45 -9.44
C LEU A 149 -7.72 7.21 -9.96
N THR A 150 -6.82 6.81 -9.08
CA THR A 150 -5.42 6.58 -9.45
C THR A 150 -5.26 5.32 -10.30
N ALA A 151 -4.11 5.17 -10.95
CA ALA A 151 -3.78 4.00 -11.79
C ALA A 151 -3.87 2.64 -11.07
N GLN A 152 -3.88 2.60 -9.73
CA GLN A 152 -4.02 1.36 -8.96
C GLN A 152 -5.43 1.15 -8.38
N ALA A 153 -6.37 2.07 -8.62
CA ALA A 153 -7.77 1.85 -8.27
C ALA A 153 -8.29 0.62 -9.00
N ALA A 154 -8.85 -0.31 -8.24
CA ALA A 154 -9.33 -1.60 -8.71
C ALA A 154 -10.86 -1.66 -8.56
N PRO A 155 -11.60 -2.16 -9.57
CA PRO A 155 -13.03 -2.32 -9.46
C PRO A 155 -13.34 -3.31 -8.32
N PHE A 156 -14.40 -3.05 -7.58
CA PHE A 156 -14.89 -3.87 -6.48
C PHE A 156 -13.90 -4.05 -5.30
N ALA A 157 -12.87 -3.21 -5.22
CA ALA A 157 -11.95 -3.21 -4.08
C ALA A 157 -12.62 -2.67 -2.82
N ASP A 158 -12.18 -3.17 -1.67
CA ASP A 158 -12.52 -2.67 -0.33
C ASP A 158 -11.57 -1.54 0.14
N GLN A 159 -10.66 -1.12 -0.73
CA GLN A 159 -9.75 -0.01 -0.52
C GLN A 159 -9.79 0.97 -1.69
N LEU A 160 -10.02 2.24 -1.38
CA LEU A 160 -10.06 3.31 -2.35
C LEU A 160 -8.67 3.92 -2.56
N ARG A 161 -8.34 4.17 -3.83
CA ARG A 161 -7.10 4.83 -4.26
C ARG A 161 -7.43 5.98 -5.19
N LEU A 162 -7.44 7.19 -4.66
CA LEU A 162 -7.91 8.36 -5.37
C LEU A 162 -7.02 9.58 -5.08
N ARG A 163 -7.18 10.61 -5.90
CA ARG A 163 -6.73 11.96 -5.59
C ARG A 163 -7.94 12.88 -5.55
N LEU A 164 -7.99 13.71 -4.52
CA LEU A 164 -8.96 14.79 -4.41
C LEU A 164 -8.30 16.11 -4.77
N TYR A 165 -9.09 17.05 -5.29
CA TYR A 165 -8.65 18.38 -5.68
C TYR A 165 -9.66 19.40 -5.18
N PHE A 166 -9.25 20.20 -4.20
CA PHE A 166 -10.06 21.29 -3.67
C PHE A 166 -9.53 22.63 -4.20
N LEU A 167 -10.43 23.53 -4.57
CA LEU A 167 -10.11 24.94 -4.70
C LEU A 167 -10.19 25.61 -3.33
N LEU A 168 -9.36 26.64 -3.12
CA LEU A 168 -9.23 27.30 -1.83
C LEU A 168 -9.69 28.75 -1.92
N ASP A 169 -10.20 29.28 -0.81
CA ASP A 169 -10.52 30.70 -0.66
C ASP A 169 -9.27 31.62 -0.66
N ARG A 170 -8.08 31.05 -0.49
CA ARG A 170 -6.80 31.77 -0.50
C ARG A 170 -5.66 30.92 -1.06
N ALA A 171 -4.61 31.58 -1.55
CA ALA A 171 -3.38 30.90 -1.91
C ALA A 171 -2.63 30.39 -0.67
N ILE A 172 -2.14 29.15 -0.73
CA ILE A 172 -1.32 28.54 0.33
C ILE A 172 -0.01 27.99 -0.23
N THR A 173 1.03 27.97 0.61
CA THR A 173 2.33 27.44 0.21
C THR A 173 2.36 25.91 0.24
N ASN A 174 3.30 25.31 -0.50
CA ASN A 174 3.56 23.87 -0.35
C ASN A 174 4.03 23.49 1.06
N GLU A 175 4.64 24.41 1.80
CA GLU A 175 4.97 24.18 3.21
C GLU A 175 3.71 24.05 4.06
N ASP A 176 2.71 24.91 3.85
CA ASP A 176 1.43 24.84 4.56
C ASP A 176 0.69 23.54 4.24
N ARG A 177 0.63 23.15 2.95
CA ARG A 177 0.04 21.87 2.51
C ARG A 177 0.74 20.68 3.18
N ARG A 178 2.08 20.71 3.21
CA ARG A 178 2.89 19.66 3.83
C ARG A 178 2.68 19.60 5.34
N ARG A 179 2.62 20.75 6.01
CA ARG A 179 2.38 20.85 7.46
C ARG A 179 1.01 20.27 7.81
N TRP A 180 -0.03 20.64 7.07
CA TRP A 180 -1.37 20.08 7.21
C TRP A 180 -1.38 18.56 7.02
N ALA A 181 -0.80 18.04 5.93
CA ALA A 181 -0.79 16.61 5.65
C ALA A 181 -0.04 15.79 6.71
N LEU A 182 1.08 16.31 7.22
CA LEU A 182 1.81 15.70 8.33
C LEU A 182 0.99 15.70 9.62
N GLY A 183 0.34 16.82 9.93
CA GLY A 183 -0.56 16.95 11.08
C GLY A 183 -1.72 15.97 11.02
N LEU A 184 -2.40 15.88 9.88
CA LEU A 184 -3.50 14.94 9.65
C LEU A 184 -3.05 13.50 9.85
N ASN A 185 -1.94 13.10 9.23
CA ASN A 185 -1.39 11.75 9.40
C ASN A 185 -1.04 11.44 10.86
N ALA A 186 -0.47 12.41 11.59
CA ALA A 186 -0.16 12.27 13.01
C ALA A 186 -1.41 12.12 13.86
N HIS A 187 -2.44 12.92 13.58
CA HIS A 187 -3.72 12.90 14.30
C HIS A 187 -4.47 11.57 14.12
N VAL A 188 -4.57 11.07 12.88
CA VAL A 188 -5.24 9.80 12.57
C VAL A 188 -4.37 8.59 12.97
N GLY A 189 -3.06 8.76 13.07
CA GLY A 189 -2.12 7.70 13.45
C GLY A 189 -1.80 6.70 12.32
N ILE A 190 -2.21 7.01 11.09
CA ILE A 190 -1.87 6.28 9.86
C ILE A 190 -1.47 7.30 8.77
N LYS A 191 -0.73 6.84 7.76
CA LYS A 191 -0.47 7.65 6.55
C LYS A 191 -1.75 7.68 5.71
N LEU A 192 -2.61 8.66 5.96
CA LEU A 192 -3.83 8.88 5.18
C LEU A 192 -3.51 9.53 3.83
N THR A 193 -2.60 10.53 3.82
CA THR A 193 -2.18 11.23 2.60
C THR A 193 -0.66 11.33 2.47
N ASP A 194 -0.14 11.45 1.24
CA ASP A 194 1.31 11.56 0.99
C ASP A 194 1.82 13.02 1.00
N PRO A 195 2.59 13.45 2.02
CA PRO A 195 3.15 14.80 2.07
C PRO A 195 4.26 15.05 1.04
N ALA A 196 4.77 14.03 0.36
CA ALA A 196 5.84 14.17 -0.64
C ALA A 196 5.38 14.89 -1.91
N ILE A 197 4.08 14.90 -2.22
CA ILE A 197 3.53 15.58 -3.40
C ILE A 197 3.68 17.10 -3.31
N TYR A 198 3.85 17.65 -2.10
CA TYR A 198 4.03 19.09 -1.84
C TYR A 198 5.49 19.53 -1.94
N SER A 199 6.20 19.00 -2.94
CA SER A 199 7.50 19.51 -3.35
C SER A 199 7.35 20.06 -4.75
N ALA A 200 7.81 21.29 -5.01
CA ALA A 200 7.61 21.99 -6.28
C ALA A 200 7.96 21.17 -7.54
N ALA A 201 8.92 20.24 -7.44
CA ALA A 201 9.39 19.41 -8.55
C ALA A 201 8.91 17.95 -8.52
N GLN A 202 8.01 17.58 -7.60
CA GLN A 202 7.48 16.23 -7.50
C GLN A 202 6.28 16.04 -8.45
N PRO A 203 6.35 15.10 -9.41
CA PRO A 203 5.23 14.86 -10.32
C PRO A 203 3.98 14.31 -9.63
N ILE A 204 2.84 14.90 -9.94
CA ILE A 204 1.50 14.39 -9.66
C ILE A 204 0.98 13.76 -10.96
N TYR A 205 1.13 12.44 -11.09
CA TYR A 205 0.70 11.72 -12.29
C TYR A 205 -0.83 11.68 -12.38
N THR A 206 -1.33 12.09 -13.54
CA THR A 206 -2.76 12.23 -13.85
C THR A 206 -3.24 11.31 -14.96
N ALA A 207 -2.31 10.78 -15.77
CA ALA A 207 -2.65 9.96 -16.92
C ALA A 207 -3.35 8.66 -16.53
N ALA A 208 -4.44 8.34 -17.22
CA ALA A 208 -5.12 7.05 -17.08
C ALA A 208 -4.16 5.89 -17.37
N PRO A 209 -4.24 4.77 -16.61
CA PRO A 209 -3.37 3.63 -16.82
C PRO A 209 -3.65 2.96 -18.18
N LEU A 210 -2.63 2.33 -18.74
CA LEU A 210 -2.81 1.40 -19.85
C LEU A 210 -3.13 0.01 -19.31
N PHE A 211 -4.30 -0.52 -19.64
CA PHE A 211 -4.61 -1.92 -19.39
C PHE A 211 -3.97 -2.79 -20.48
N ALA A 212 -3.07 -3.70 -20.09
CA ALA A 212 -2.36 -4.56 -21.03
C ALA A 212 -3.28 -5.61 -21.67
N HIS A 213 -4.33 -6.02 -20.95
CA HIS A 213 -5.32 -6.99 -21.39
C HIS A 213 -6.71 -6.44 -21.09
N GLY A 214 -7.41 -5.99 -22.13
CA GLY A 214 -8.76 -5.46 -22.01
C GLY A 214 -8.84 -3.94 -21.84
N LYS A 215 -10.06 -3.47 -21.58
CA LYS A 215 -10.37 -2.07 -21.38
C LYS A 215 -10.28 -1.71 -19.90
N ASP A 216 -10.11 -0.43 -19.64
CA ASP A 216 -10.29 0.11 -18.30
C ASP A 216 -11.70 -0.22 -17.79
N PRO A 217 -11.85 -0.87 -16.61
CA PRO A 217 -13.17 -1.21 -16.08
C PRO A 217 -13.96 0.02 -15.61
N PHE A 218 -13.30 1.17 -15.43
CA PHE A 218 -13.96 2.42 -15.07
C PHE A 218 -14.31 3.20 -16.35
N PRO A 219 -15.60 3.51 -16.61
CA PRO A 219 -15.98 4.35 -17.75
C PRO A 219 -15.40 5.76 -17.65
N GLY A 220 -15.23 6.26 -16.43
CA GLY A 220 -14.59 7.53 -16.10
C GLY A 220 -13.72 7.39 -14.86
N ARG A 221 -12.56 8.04 -14.88
CA ARG A 221 -11.64 8.11 -13.73
C ARG A 221 -11.57 9.49 -13.10
N CYS A 222 -12.26 10.48 -13.65
CA CYS A 222 -12.33 11.82 -13.09
C CYS A 222 -13.79 12.24 -13.00
N GLY A 223 -14.09 13.11 -12.04
CA GLY A 223 -15.41 13.73 -11.90
C GLY A 223 -15.38 14.85 -10.87
N VAL A 224 -16.56 15.39 -10.59
CA VAL A 224 -16.77 16.49 -9.65
C VAL A 224 -17.92 16.14 -8.72
N VAL A 225 -17.76 16.49 -7.45
CA VAL A 225 -18.84 16.47 -6.47
C VAL A 225 -19.06 17.90 -5.99
N TYR A 226 -20.30 18.36 -6.10
CA TYR A 226 -20.70 19.70 -5.66
C TYR A 226 -21.12 19.65 -4.19
N GLY A 227 -20.43 20.46 -3.38
CA GLY A 227 -20.74 20.67 -1.97
C GLY A 227 -21.65 21.88 -1.75
N GLU A 228 -21.90 22.20 -0.49
CA GLU A 228 -22.62 23.42 -0.08
C GLU A 228 -21.77 24.68 -0.33
N GLU A 229 -20.45 24.55 -0.20
CA GLU A 229 -19.48 25.60 -0.49
C GLU A 229 -18.72 25.25 -1.77
N GLU A 230 -18.53 26.23 -2.66
CA GLU A 230 -17.74 26.01 -3.88
C GLU A 230 -16.23 25.90 -3.56
N LEU A 231 -15.77 26.67 -2.58
CA LEU A 231 -14.36 26.74 -2.19
C LEU A 231 -14.17 26.16 -0.79
N LEU A 232 -13.08 25.42 -0.59
CA LEU A 232 -12.63 25.00 0.73
C LEU A 232 -12.03 26.20 1.47
N ARG A 233 -12.66 26.60 2.57
CA ARG A 233 -12.17 27.70 3.42
C ARG A 233 -10.96 27.25 4.21
N TRP A 234 -9.77 27.64 3.77
CA TRP A 234 -8.53 27.15 4.38
C TRP A 234 -8.39 27.57 5.85
N GLY A 235 -8.90 28.74 6.22
CA GLY A 235 -8.90 29.19 7.62
C GLY A 235 -9.68 28.28 8.58
N SER A 236 -10.60 27.47 8.06
CA SER A 236 -11.40 26.51 8.82
C SER A 236 -10.81 25.10 8.80
N VAL A 237 -9.77 24.83 7.99
CA VAL A 237 -9.12 23.52 7.93
C VAL A 237 -8.38 23.27 9.25
N PRO A 238 -8.68 22.19 9.98
CA PRO A 238 -7.99 21.87 11.21
C PRO A 238 -6.51 21.59 10.93
N ILE A 239 -5.63 22.42 11.50
CA ILE A 239 -4.19 22.17 11.50
C ILE A 239 -3.87 21.47 12.80
N HIS A 240 -3.62 20.16 12.71
CA HIS A 240 -3.07 19.41 13.83
C HIS A 240 -1.58 19.73 13.94
N GLU A 241 -1.18 20.43 14.99
CA GLU A 241 0.22 20.74 15.21
C GLU A 241 1.00 19.44 15.40
N THR A 242 2.00 19.23 14.55
CA THR A 242 3.10 18.34 14.90
C THR A 242 3.87 19.07 16.00
N HIS A 243 3.90 18.57 17.23
CA HIS A 243 4.77 19.15 18.27
C HIS A 243 6.22 19.15 17.79
N ALA A 244 6.67 20.29 17.25
CA ALA A 244 7.99 20.48 16.69
C ALA A 244 8.91 21.05 17.76
N GLN A 245 9.42 20.17 18.62
CA GLN A 245 10.71 20.36 19.28
C GLN A 245 11.49 19.04 19.19
N GLY A 246 12.45 19.01 18.28
CA GLY A 246 13.31 17.87 18.04
C GLY A 246 13.77 17.85 16.60
N ALA A 247 14.96 18.41 16.35
CA ALA A 247 15.70 18.21 15.13
C ALA A 247 15.67 16.73 14.72
N TYR A 248 15.48 16.46 13.43
CA TYR A 248 15.79 15.16 12.83
C TYR A 248 17.31 14.92 12.93
N ALA A 249 17.79 14.59 14.12
CA ALA A 249 18.93 13.72 14.29
C ALA A 249 18.40 12.30 14.15
N GLY A 250 19.04 11.48 13.32
CA GLY A 250 18.70 10.08 13.22
C GLY A 250 18.72 9.43 14.60
N SER A 251 17.61 8.80 14.97
CA SER A 251 17.56 7.71 15.94
C SER A 251 16.38 6.84 15.55
N GLU A 252 16.63 5.62 15.09
CA GLU A 252 16.68 4.47 16.00
C GLU A 252 15.48 4.48 16.95
N TRP A 253 14.51 3.60 16.66
CA TRP A 253 13.53 3.08 17.62
C TRP A 253 14.21 2.20 18.71
N ALA A 254 15.38 2.63 19.17
CA ALA A 254 16.13 2.07 20.28
C ALA A 254 16.53 3.27 21.15
N GLY A 255 15.67 3.68 22.09
CA GLY A 255 16.11 4.69 23.07
C GLY A 255 15.09 5.63 23.71
N ARG A 256 13.77 5.48 23.55
CA ARG A 256 12.87 6.13 24.53
C ARG A 256 12.84 5.28 25.80
N THR A 257 13.38 5.82 26.89
CA THR A 257 13.21 5.28 28.24
C THR A 257 11.72 5.10 28.52
N PRO A 258 11.27 3.94 29.06
CA PRO A 258 9.87 3.74 29.38
C PRO A 258 9.47 4.72 30.50
N ARG A 259 8.61 5.70 30.20
CA ARG A 259 8.00 6.54 31.25
C ARG A 259 7.24 5.63 32.22
N GLY A 260 7.45 5.84 33.51
CA GLY A 260 6.76 5.07 34.55
C GLY A 260 5.29 5.48 34.66
N ILE A 261 4.43 4.61 35.21
CA ILE A 261 3.01 4.93 35.44
C ILE A 261 2.87 6.22 36.27
N THR A 262 3.71 6.41 37.29
CA THR A 262 3.71 7.61 38.14
C THR A 262 3.93 8.88 37.34
N GLU A 263 4.92 8.88 36.46
CA GLU A 263 5.26 10.03 35.60
C GLU A 263 4.13 10.36 34.61
N LEU A 264 3.45 9.34 34.10
CA LEU A 264 2.28 9.52 33.22
C LEU A 264 1.11 10.15 33.98
N LEU A 265 0.86 9.70 35.21
CA LEU A 265 -0.21 10.26 36.05
C LEU A 265 0.08 11.69 36.48
N GLU A 266 1.33 12.00 36.85
CA GLU A 266 1.78 13.36 37.21
C GLU A 266 1.73 14.33 36.03
N SER A 267 1.70 13.84 34.78
CA SER A 267 1.57 14.67 33.59
C SER A 267 0.12 15.04 33.23
N ILE A 268 -0.89 14.47 33.91
CA ILE A 268 -2.30 14.76 33.65
C ILE A 268 -2.69 16.09 34.30
N GLY A 269 -2.97 17.10 33.46
CA GLY A 269 -3.48 18.39 33.92
C GLY A 269 -2.88 19.60 33.20
N ASP A 270 -3.40 20.77 33.54
CA ASP A 270 -3.02 22.09 33.00
C ASP A 270 -2.03 22.84 33.92
N HIS A 271 -1.41 22.16 34.88
CA HIS A 271 -0.41 22.77 35.76
C HIS A 271 0.93 22.96 35.03
N PRO A 272 1.85 23.78 35.55
CA PRO A 272 3.23 23.81 35.04
C PRO A 272 3.83 22.40 35.05
N GLY A 273 4.26 21.91 33.88
CA GLY A 273 4.75 20.53 33.68
C GLY A 273 3.69 19.49 33.30
N GLY A 274 2.40 19.84 33.34
CA GLY A 274 1.30 19.03 32.82
C GLY A 274 1.22 19.09 31.30
N LEU A 275 0.81 17.98 30.68
CA LEU A 275 0.76 17.78 29.23
C LEU A 275 -0.68 17.59 28.73
N GLY A 276 -1.65 18.09 29.48
CA GLY A 276 -3.09 17.98 29.16
C GLY A 276 -3.70 16.65 29.60
N PHE A 277 -4.93 16.39 29.14
CA PHE A 277 -5.74 15.26 29.63
C PHE A 277 -5.80 14.09 28.64
N HIS A 278 -6.29 14.30 27.42
CA HIS A 278 -6.67 13.20 26.52
C HIS A 278 -5.55 12.19 26.25
N GLU A 279 -4.38 12.67 25.80
CA GLU A 279 -3.25 11.81 25.45
C GLU A 279 -2.62 11.15 26.67
N GLN A 280 -2.49 11.89 27.79
CA GLN A 280 -1.89 11.38 29.01
C GLN A 280 -2.78 10.33 29.69
N ILE A 281 -4.10 10.54 29.69
CA ILE A 281 -5.07 9.53 30.15
C ILE A 281 -4.97 8.27 29.28
N ARG A 282 -4.92 8.43 27.95
CA ARG A 282 -4.82 7.30 27.02
C ARG A 282 -3.55 6.48 27.27
N ASP A 283 -2.41 7.15 27.44
CA ASP A 283 -1.10 6.51 27.59
C ASP A 283 -0.94 5.87 28.99
N ALA A 284 -1.46 6.52 30.03
CA ALA A 284 -1.56 5.96 31.38
C ALA A 284 -2.46 4.71 31.40
N VAL A 285 -3.67 4.78 30.80
CA VAL A 285 -4.58 3.64 30.69
C VAL A 285 -3.92 2.49 29.93
N TRP A 286 -3.26 2.77 28.81
CA TRP A 286 -2.55 1.74 28.05
C TRP A 286 -1.48 1.05 28.89
N ARG A 287 -0.66 1.81 29.63
CA ARG A 287 0.38 1.25 30.47
C ARG A 287 -0.19 0.44 31.64
N MET A 288 -1.25 0.91 32.28
CA MET A 288 -1.91 0.17 33.36
C MET A 288 -2.53 -1.14 32.87
N VAL A 289 -3.13 -1.17 31.67
CA VAL A 289 -3.62 -2.42 31.06
C VAL A 289 -2.46 -3.35 30.72
N ALA A 290 -1.35 -2.83 30.19
CA ALA A 290 -0.15 -3.62 29.91
C ALA A 290 0.45 -4.24 31.19
N ASP A 291 0.44 -3.50 32.30
CA ASP A 291 0.86 -3.94 33.63
C ASP A 291 -0.24 -4.74 34.37
N ARG A 292 -1.32 -5.13 33.67
CA ARG A 292 -2.41 -6.00 34.13
C ARG A 292 -3.20 -5.48 35.34
N TRP A 293 -3.41 -4.17 35.44
CA TRP A 293 -4.31 -3.59 36.44
C TRP A 293 -5.76 -3.97 36.12
N THR A 294 -6.60 -4.11 37.16
CA THR A 294 -8.04 -4.36 36.98
C THR A 294 -8.77 -3.12 36.48
N GLU A 295 -9.88 -3.30 35.75
CA GLU A 295 -10.70 -2.20 35.22
C GLU A 295 -11.08 -1.20 36.33
N ASP A 296 -11.55 -1.70 37.48
CA ASP A 296 -11.95 -0.85 38.61
C ASP A 296 -10.78 -0.04 39.18
N ARG A 297 -9.58 -0.63 39.24
CA ARG A 297 -8.38 0.06 39.71
C ARG A 297 -7.96 1.16 38.73
N ILE A 298 -8.01 0.89 37.43
CA ILE A 298 -7.70 1.87 36.38
C ILE A 298 -8.67 3.04 36.44
N ILE A 299 -9.98 2.75 36.45
CA ILE A 299 -11.02 3.77 36.49
C ILE A 299 -10.89 4.62 37.77
N GLY A 300 -10.70 3.98 38.93
CA GLY A 300 -10.53 4.65 40.21
C GLY A 300 -9.32 5.59 40.21
N THR A 301 -8.15 5.10 39.78
CA THR A 301 -6.93 5.90 39.74
C THR A 301 -7.04 7.08 38.78
N ILE A 302 -7.49 6.86 37.54
CA ILE A 302 -7.60 7.95 36.54
C ILE A 302 -8.61 9.02 36.97
N ARG A 303 -9.76 8.63 37.55
CA ARG A 303 -10.75 9.61 38.05
C ARG A 303 -10.21 10.43 39.21
N ALA A 304 -9.48 9.79 40.14
CA ALA A 304 -8.84 10.50 41.25
C ALA A 304 -7.80 11.50 40.72
N THR A 305 -6.95 11.07 39.79
CA THR A 305 -5.92 11.93 39.18
C THR A 305 -6.52 13.13 38.43
N ILE A 306 -7.56 12.92 37.61
CA ILE A 306 -8.27 14.02 36.94
C ILE A 306 -8.90 14.97 37.97
N GLY A 307 -9.51 14.41 39.03
CA GLY A 307 -10.16 15.19 40.09
C GLY A 307 -9.19 16.08 40.89
N SER A 308 -7.93 15.67 41.04
CA SER A 308 -6.89 16.47 41.71
C SER A 308 -6.07 17.35 40.77
N ALA A 309 -6.19 17.17 39.46
CA ALA A 309 -5.42 17.91 38.46
C ALA A 309 -5.92 19.35 38.29
N ASN A 310 -5.04 20.24 37.84
CA ASN A 310 -5.42 21.58 37.37
C ASN A 310 -6.21 21.45 36.06
N GLN A 311 -7.42 22.00 36.00
CA GLN A 311 -8.35 21.90 34.87
C GLN A 311 -8.64 23.27 34.21
N SER A 312 -7.81 24.28 34.50
CA SER A 312 -8.10 25.68 34.18
C SER A 312 -8.24 26.00 32.68
N ARG A 313 -7.77 25.12 31.79
CA ARG A 313 -7.82 25.31 30.33
C ARG A 313 -8.86 24.43 29.63
N HIS A 314 -9.65 23.66 30.38
CA HIS A 314 -10.65 22.74 29.85
C HIS A 314 -12.06 23.12 30.30
N LYS A 315 -13.04 22.94 29.40
CA LYS A 315 -14.44 23.16 29.78
C LYS A 315 -14.91 22.05 30.72
N ARG A 316 -15.84 22.39 31.61
CA ARG A 316 -16.45 21.43 32.55
C ARG A 316 -17.00 20.20 31.84
N SER A 317 -17.65 20.38 30.69
CA SER A 317 -18.18 19.28 29.87
C SER A 317 -17.09 18.33 29.32
N GLU A 318 -15.88 18.84 29.06
CA GLU A 318 -14.75 18.02 28.60
C GLU A 318 -14.17 17.19 29.76
N ILE A 319 -14.05 17.79 30.94
CA ILE A 319 -13.65 17.06 32.15
C ILE A 319 -14.69 15.99 32.52
N GLU A 320 -15.99 16.34 32.46
CA GLU A 320 -17.10 15.40 32.68
C GLU A 320 -17.06 14.21 31.70
N ARG A 321 -16.67 14.45 30.44
CA ARG A 321 -16.40 13.39 29.46
C ARG A 321 -15.24 12.50 29.91
N TYR A 322 -14.10 13.05 30.33
CA TYR A 322 -12.92 12.28 30.72
C TYR A 322 -13.12 11.43 31.97
N VAL A 323 -13.90 11.91 32.94
CA VAL A 323 -14.23 11.13 34.17
C VAL A 323 -15.40 10.16 33.97
N SER A 324 -16.08 10.21 32.82
CA SER A 324 -17.23 9.34 32.54
C SER A 324 -16.81 7.88 32.44
N LEU A 325 -17.63 6.99 33.00
CA LEU A 325 -17.42 5.55 32.90
C LEU A 325 -17.40 5.08 31.43
N ARG A 326 -18.20 5.71 30.56
CA ARG A 326 -18.24 5.40 29.13
C ARG A 326 -16.86 5.62 28.48
N TYR A 327 -16.30 6.81 28.64
CA TYR A 327 -15.01 7.17 28.04
C TYR A 327 -13.85 6.30 28.55
N LEU A 328 -13.80 6.06 29.87
CA LEU A 328 -12.72 5.26 30.47
C LEU A 328 -12.82 3.79 30.06
N ARG A 329 -14.02 3.21 30.00
CA ARG A 329 -14.23 1.86 29.48
C ARG A 329 -13.86 1.72 28.00
N GLU A 330 -14.20 2.71 27.18
CA GLU A 330 -13.82 2.72 25.77
C GLU A 330 -12.29 2.82 25.60
N SER A 331 -11.62 3.62 26.43
CA SER A 331 -10.16 3.73 26.44
C SER A 331 -9.48 2.43 26.89
N ILE A 332 -10.02 1.75 27.92
CA ILE A 332 -9.54 0.44 28.38
C ILE A 332 -9.74 -0.62 27.28
N LYS A 333 -10.92 -0.68 26.66
CA LYS A 333 -11.20 -1.58 25.52
C LYS A 333 -10.26 -1.31 24.34
N GLY A 334 -9.97 -0.04 24.05
CA GLY A 334 -9.01 0.36 23.01
C GLY A 334 -7.59 -0.10 23.33
N ALA A 335 -7.15 0.06 24.57
CA ALA A 335 -5.84 -0.39 25.05
C ALA A 335 -5.71 -1.93 25.00
N ASP A 336 -6.72 -2.66 25.49
CA ASP A 336 -6.77 -4.13 25.44
C ASP A 336 -6.74 -4.65 24.00
N ARG A 337 -7.52 -4.02 23.10
CA ARG A 337 -7.48 -4.32 21.66
C ARG A 337 -6.09 -4.06 21.08
N ARG A 338 -5.44 -2.95 21.42
CA ARG A 338 -4.07 -2.63 20.98
C ARG A 338 -3.05 -3.65 21.48
N ILE A 339 -3.15 -4.10 22.72
CA ILE A 339 -2.26 -5.13 23.28
C ILE A 339 -2.50 -6.48 22.61
N LYS A 340 -3.76 -6.86 22.37
CA LYS A 340 -4.11 -8.08 21.62
C LYS A 340 -3.65 -8.01 20.17
N ILE A 341 -3.78 -6.86 19.51
CA ILE A 341 -3.24 -6.63 18.17
C ILE A 341 -1.72 -6.65 18.21
N ALA A 342 -1.04 -6.07 19.18
CA ALA A 342 0.43 -6.14 19.29
C ALA A 342 0.94 -7.57 19.57
N ALA A 343 0.16 -8.36 20.33
CA ALA A 343 0.44 -9.77 20.60
C ALA A 343 0.19 -10.67 19.38
N ASN A 344 -0.83 -10.34 18.57
CA ASN A 344 -1.26 -11.13 17.41
C ASN A 344 -0.86 -10.54 16.05
N ALA A 345 -0.23 -9.36 16.02
CA ALA A 345 0.26 -8.75 14.81
C ALA A 345 1.34 -9.69 14.26
N PRO A 346 1.26 -10.13 13.00
CA PRO A 346 2.39 -10.76 12.36
C PRO A 346 3.54 -9.76 12.50
N ARG A 347 4.58 -10.14 13.26
CA ARG A 347 5.76 -9.29 13.47
C ARG A 347 6.44 -9.11 12.11
N ALA A 348 5.99 -8.11 11.36
CA ALA A 348 6.62 -7.62 10.13
C ALA A 348 7.81 -6.70 10.46
N THR A 349 8.46 -6.88 11.60
CA THR A 349 9.86 -6.52 11.79
C THR A 349 10.69 -7.79 11.61
N GLN A 350 10.73 -8.29 10.38
CA GLN A 350 11.95 -8.91 9.91
C GLN A 350 12.93 -7.76 9.67
N THR A 351 13.56 -7.27 10.74
CA THR A 351 14.92 -6.75 10.61
C THR A 351 15.76 -7.94 10.17
N LEU A 352 15.73 -8.23 8.87
CA LEU A 352 16.87 -8.85 8.23
C LEU A 352 18.00 -7.90 8.54
N ARG A 353 18.84 -8.25 9.53
CA ARG A 353 20.06 -7.50 9.81
C ARG A 353 20.74 -7.33 8.45
N HIS A 354 20.95 -6.09 8.04
CA HIS A 354 21.73 -5.82 6.84
C HIS A 354 23.14 -6.33 7.13
N SER A 355 23.42 -7.57 6.69
CA SER A 355 24.78 -8.08 6.70
C SER A 355 25.62 -7.16 5.82
N ALA A 356 26.87 -6.92 6.21
CA ALA A 356 27.80 -6.22 5.36
C ALA A 356 27.83 -6.90 3.97
N PRO A 357 27.84 -6.13 2.87
CA PRO A 357 27.88 -6.71 1.54
C PRO A 357 29.14 -7.56 1.40
N ILE A 358 28.97 -8.79 0.94
CA ILE A 358 30.06 -9.73 0.66
C ILE A 358 30.22 -9.90 -0.87
N PRO A 359 31.41 -10.28 -1.37
CA PRO A 359 31.61 -10.61 -2.78
C PRO A 359 30.63 -11.66 -3.29
N LEU A 360 30.21 -11.54 -4.56
CA LEU A 360 29.20 -12.40 -5.17
C LEU A 360 29.59 -13.89 -5.08
N GLU A 361 30.82 -14.24 -5.41
CA GLU A 361 31.31 -15.62 -5.34
C GLU A 361 31.22 -16.20 -3.92
N GLN A 362 31.54 -15.40 -2.92
CA GLN A 362 31.43 -15.80 -1.52
C GLN A 362 29.97 -16.02 -1.11
N ALA A 363 29.07 -15.13 -1.54
CA ALA A 363 27.63 -15.29 -1.32
C ALA A 363 27.09 -16.56 -2.00
N GLN A 364 27.50 -16.83 -3.23
CA GLN A 364 27.09 -18.01 -3.98
C GLN A 364 27.54 -19.31 -3.31
N ARG A 365 28.78 -19.36 -2.78
CA ARG A 365 29.26 -20.50 -1.98
C ARG A 365 28.42 -20.69 -0.71
N GLN A 366 28.18 -19.63 0.06
CA GLN A 366 27.37 -19.70 1.28
C GLN A 366 25.93 -20.17 1.01
N ILE A 367 25.30 -19.71 -0.07
CA ILE A 367 23.96 -20.15 -0.47
C ILE A 367 23.98 -21.63 -0.84
N ARG A 368 24.95 -22.05 -1.65
CA ARG A 368 25.10 -23.45 -2.08
C ARG A 368 25.21 -24.37 -0.86
N ASP A 369 26.13 -24.08 0.04
CA ASP A 369 26.37 -24.89 1.25
C ASP A 369 25.14 -24.94 2.16
N ALA A 370 24.43 -23.81 2.34
CA ALA A 370 23.24 -23.74 3.17
C ALA A 370 22.08 -24.58 2.60
N VAL A 371 21.84 -24.50 1.28
CA VAL A 371 20.80 -25.29 0.60
C VAL A 371 21.15 -26.78 0.65
N TRP A 372 22.40 -27.13 0.38
CA TRP A 372 22.90 -28.51 0.41
C TRP A 372 22.69 -29.16 1.78
N ARG A 373 23.11 -28.48 2.86
CA ARG A 373 22.93 -28.98 4.23
C ARG A 373 21.45 -29.12 4.58
N TRP A 374 20.62 -28.16 4.17
CA TRP A 374 19.18 -28.21 4.43
C TRP A 374 18.50 -29.39 3.71
N LEU A 375 18.88 -29.67 2.46
CA LEU A 375 18.39 -30.83 1.72
C LEU A 375 18.74 -32.14 2.42
N ARG A 376 19.91 -32.25 3.06
CA ARG A 376 20.31 -33.43 3.84
C ARG A 376 19.71 -33.49 5.24
N GLY A 377 18.96 -32.47 5.67
CA GLY A 377 18.43 -32.38 7.03
C GLY A 377 19.48 -31.97 8.07
N GLU A 378 20.67 -31.55 7.66
CA GLU A 378 21.81 -31.14 8.50
C GLU A 378 21.73 -29.66 8.93
N GLY A 379 20.51 -29.12 9.01
CA GLY A 379 20.23 -27.69 9.21
C GLY A 379 18.88 -27.43 9.88
N PRO A 380 18.45 -26.15 9.96
CA PRO A 380 17.18 -25.80 10.58
C PRO A 380 15.99 -26.36 9.77
N ALA A 381 14.88 -26.65 10.45
CA ALA A 381 13.65 -27.09 9.77
C ALA A 381 13.15 -26.11 8.70
N LYS A 382 13.44 -24.82 8.87
CA LYS A 382 13.11 -23.75 7.91
C LYS A 382 14.39 -22.97 7.57
N LEU A 383 14.73 -22.91 6.30
CA LEU A 383 15.82 -22.08 5.78
C LEU A 383 15.24 -20.86 5.06
N VAL A 384 15.73 -19.66 5.40
CA VAL A 384 15.36 -18.40 4.73
C VAL A 384 16.61 -17.79 4.14
N LEU A 385 16.59 -17.55 2.83
CA LEU A 385 17.70 -16.94 2.10
C LEU A 385 17.40 -15.46 1.83
N ALA A 386 18.04 -14.56 2.57
CA ALA A 386 17.97 -13.13 2.33
C ALA A 386 19.07 -12.72 1.35
N THR A 387 18.71 -12.49 0.09
CA THR A 387 19.66 -12.13 -0.97
C THR A 387 19.16 -10.94 -1.79
N THR A 388 20.08 -10.20 -2.40
CA THR A 388 19.74 -9.14 -3.36
C THR A 388 18.98 -9.72 -4.56
N VAL A 389 17.98 -9.00 -5.06
CA VAL A 389 17.26 -9.39 -6.29
C VAL A 389 18.27 -9.51 -7.43
N GLY A 390 18.18 -10.59 -8.21
CA GLY A 390 19.11 -10.87 -9.32
C GLY A 390 20.39 -11.61 -8.92
N SER A 391 20.60 -11.98 -7.65
CA SER A 391 21.80 -12.71 -7.20
C SER A 391 21.89 -14.19 -7.64
N GLY A 392 20.98 -14.66 -8.49
CA GLY A 392 20.95 -16.05 -8.96
C GLY A 392 20.48 -17.09 -7.92
N LYS A 393 19.75 -16.70 -6.87
CA LYS A 393 19.34 -17.63 -5.79
C LYS A 393 18.57 -18.87 -6.28
N SER A 394 17.60 -18.69 -7.16
CA SER A 394 16.78 -19.78 -7.71
C SER A 394 17.61 -20.68 -8.62
N THR A 395 18.50 -20.06 -9.39
CA THR A 395 19.48 -20.73 -10.24
C THR A 395 20.39 -21.66 -9.42
N LEU A 396 20.97 -21.15 -8.32
CA LEU A 396 21.85 -21.92 -7.44
C LEU A 396 21.12 -23.05 -6.72
N ALA A 397 19.92 -22.78 -6.19
CA ALA A 397 19.15 -23.82 -5.52
C ALA A 397 18.77 -24.96 -6.49
N ALA A 398 18.42 -24.64 -7.73
CA ALA A 398 18.17 -25.63 -8.76
C ALA A 398 19.43 -26.44 -9.11
N ASP A 399 20.62 -25.81 -9.13
CA ASP A 399 21.89 -26.54 -9.36
C ASP A 399 22.15 -27.54 -8.24
N VAL A 400 22.00 -27.15 -6.98
CA VAL A 400 22.20 -28.04 -5.83
C VAL A 400 21.23 -29.22 -5.86
N ILE A 401 19.95 -28.96 -6.13
CA ILE A 401 18.93 -30.03 -6.19
C ILE A 401 19.20 -30.98 -7.37
N ARG A 402 19.73 -30.47 -8.48
CA ARG A 402 20.07 -31.30 -9.65
C ARG A 402 21.31 -32.15 -9.41
N GLU A 403 22.32 -31.59 -8.73
CA GLU A 403 23.56 -32.27 -8.38
C GLU A 403 23.32 -33.34 -7.29
N GLU A 404 22.49 -33.03 -6.31
CA GLU A 404 22.14 -33.92 -5.20
C GLU A 404 20.63 -33.92 -4.92
N PRO A 405 19.85 -34.59 -5.77
CA PRO A 405 18.42 -34.73 -5.54
C PRO A 405 18.18 -35.60 -4.30
N PRO A 406 17.22 -35.27 -3.44
CA PRO A 406 16.97 -36.08 -2.26
C PRO A 406 16.37 -37.43 -2.65
N ASP A 407 16.88 -38.50 -2.03
CA ASP A 407 16.48 -39.88 -2.35
C ASP A 407 15.21 -40.33 -1.60
N ASP A 408 14.89 -39.70 -0.47
CA ASP A 408 13.87 -40.17 0.48
C ASP A 408 12.60 -39.32 0.52
N ARG A 409 12.55 -38.21 -0.23
CA ARG A 409 11.45 -37.25 -0.18
C ARG A 409 11.21 -36.58 -1.52
N THR A 410 9.97 -36.13 -1.73
CA THR A 410 9.61 -35.28 -2.87
C THR A 410 9.76 -33.81 -2.48
N LEU A 411 10.50 -33.05 -3.28
CA LEU A 411 10.60 -31.60 -3.15
C LEU A 411 9.44 -30.91 -3.87
N LEU A 412 8.81 -29.96 -3.18
CA LEU A 412 7.83 -29.07 -3.78
C LEU A 412 8.48 -27.71 -4.06
N TRP A 413 8.52 -27.32 -5.34
CA TRP A 413 9.02 -26.01 -5.76
C TRP A 413 7.86 -25.10 -6.16
N ALA A 414 7.56 -24.12 -5.32
CA ALA A 414 6.52 -23.14 -5.58
C ALA A 414 7.02 -21.98 -6.46
N PHE A 415 6.25 -21.54 -7.45
CA PHE A 415 6.62 -20.41 -8.31
C PHE A 415 5.45 -19.44 -8.58
N PRO A 416 5.71 -18.12 -8.69
CA PRO A 416 4.64 -17.13 -8.86
C PRO A 416 4.24 -16.90 -10.32
N THR A 417 5.07 -17.26 -11.31
CA THR A 417 4.76 -17.08 -12.73
C THR A 417 5.14 -18.31 -13.56
N HIS A 418 4.37 -18.60 -14.62
CA HIS A 418 4.64 -19.73 -15.51
C HIS A 418 6.04 -19.66 -16.14
N ALA A 419 6.51 -18.47 -16.54
CA ALA A 419 7.83 -18.28 -17.12
C ALA A 419 8.96 -18.70 -16.16
N GLN A 420 8.87 -18.34 -14.88
CA GLN A 420 9.84 -18.78 -13.87
C GLN A 420 9.75 -20.29 -13.61
N GLY A 421 8.55 -20.85 -13.67
CA GLY A 421 8.35 -22.30 -13.59
C GLY A 421 9.05 -23.03 -14.74
N GLU A 422 8.90 -22.55 -15.98
CA GLU A 422 9.56 -23.12 -17.16
C GLU A 422 11.08 -23.03 -17.10
N GLU A 423 11.60 -21.86 -16.71
CA GLU A 423 13.04 -21.65 -16.57
C GLU A 423 13.66 -22.65 -15.58
N ILE A 424 13.03 -22.82 -14.41
CA ILE A 424 13.53 -23.75 -13.39
C ILE A 424 13.32 -25.21 -13.80
N LEU A 425 12.21 -25.54 -14.47
CA LEU A 425 11.94 -26.88 -14.99
C LEU A 425 13.03 -27.31 -15.99
N ALA A 426 13.31 -26.44 -16.97
CA ALA A 426 14.35 -26.68 -17.96
C ALA A 426 15.72 -26.85 -17.29
N LYS A 427 15.99 -26.09 -16.24
CA LYS A 427 17.26 -26.15 -15.51
C LYS A 427 17.42 -27.42 -14.67
N LEU A 428 16.38 -27.85 -13.97
CA LEU A 428 16.40 -29.08 -13.17
C LEU A 428 16.54 -30.33 -14.05
N ASN A 429 15.93 -30.31 -15.23
CA ASN A 429 16.00 -31.42 -16.19
C ASN A 429 17.15 -31.27 -17.20
N ALA A 430 17.99 -30.24 -17.08
CA ALA A 430 19.08 -29.99 -18.00
C ALA A 430 20.07 -31.18 -18.01
N ASN A 431 20.32 -31.73 -19.19
CA ASN A 431 21.18 -32.89 -19.43
C ASN A 431 20.73 -34.20 -18.72
N GLY A 432 19.48 -34.26 -18.24
CA GLY A 432 18.87 -35.47 -17.69
C GLY A 432 18.23 -36.35 -18.77
N ASP A 433 17.77 -37.53 -18.37
CA ASP A 433 17.00 -38.42 -19.25
C ASP A 433 15.60 -37.83 -19.50
N PRO A 434 15.21 -37.51 -20.75
CA PRO A 434 13.87 -37.03 -21.07
C PRO A 434 12.75 -38.01 -20.71
N LEU A 435 13.04 -39.31 -20.61
CA LEU A 435 12.09 -40.36 -20.23
C LEU A 435 11.99 -40.55 -18.71
N ALA A 436 12.93 -39.99 -17.94
CA ALA A 436 12.96 -40.04 -16.48
C ALA A 436 13.36 -38.67 -15.90
N PRO A 437 12.53 -37.62 -16.10
CA PRO A 437 12.88 -36.28 -15.65
C PRO A 437 13.00 -36.21 -14.12
N LEU A 438 13.94 -35.41 -13.64
CA LEU A 438 14.09 -35.14 -12.21
C LEU A 438 12.88 -34.36 -11.67
N ALA A 439 12.37 -33.44 -12.49
CA ALA A 439 11.37 -32.47 -12.13
C ALA A 439 10.18 -32.48 -13.11
N VAL A 440 8.96 -32.36 -12.57
CA VAL A 440 7.74 -32.18 -13.36
C VAL A 440 6.97 -30.95 -12.90
N ARG A 441 6.29 -30.31 -13.84
CA ARG A 441 5.36 -29.22 -13.53
C ARG A 441 3.95 -29.77 -13.34
N ILE A 442 3.33 -29.37 -12.25
CA ILE A 442 1.93 -29.67 -11.98
C ILE A 442 1.06 -28.63 -12.69
N GLU A 443 0.23 -29.10 -13.59
CA GLU A 443 -0.74 -28.29 -14.32
C GLU A 443 -2.10 -28.29 -13.65
N GLY A 444 -2.86 -27.21 -13.87
CA GLY A 444 -4.23 -27.05 -13.38
C GLY A 444 -5.22 -28.03 -14.01
N ARG A 445 -6.42 -28.11 -13.43
CA ARG A 445 -7.52 -28.96 -13.92
C ARG A 445 -8.07 -28.50 -15.29
N VAL A 446 -8.05 -27.19 -15.50
CA VAL A 446 -8.52 -26.50 -16.71
C VAL A 446 -7.42 -25.51 -17.10
N ARG A 447 -7.02 -25.54 -18.36
CA ARG A 447 -6.00 -24.65 -18.94
C ARG A 447 -6.59 -24.13 -20.26
N GLU A 448 -6.53 -22.82 -20.48
CA GLU A 448 -7.06 -22.20 -21.70
C GLU A 448 -6.18 -22.46 -22.93
N ASP A 449 -4.90 -22.79 -22.72
CA ASP A 449 -3.86 -22.98 -23.75
C ASP A 449 -3.43 -24.46 -23.94
N ALA A 450 -4.16 -25.41 -23.36
CA ALA A 450 -3.93 -26.84 -23.61
C ALA A 450 -5.00 -27.38 -24.58
N GLU A 451 -4.60 -28.23 -25.54
CA GLU A 451 -5.54 -28.86 -26.49
C GLU A 451 -6.68 -29.61 -25.78
N LEU A 452 -6.43 -30.18 -24.61
CA LEU A 452 -7.43 -30.88 -23.80
C LEU A 452 -7.27 -30.58 -22.30
N PRO A 453 -8.38 -30.35 -21.56
CA PRO A 453 -8.35 -30.22 -20.10
C PRO A 453 -7.84 -31.49 -19.40
N LYS A 454 -7.08 -31.33 -18.31
CA LYS A 454 -6.61 -32.46 -17.49
C LYS A 454 -7.75 -33.10 -16.66
N CYS A 455 -8.88 -32.42 -16.54
CA CYS A 455 -10.09 -32.89 -15.86
C CYS A 455 -11.16 -33.29 -16.88
N HIS A 456 -11.78 -34.47 -16.69
CA HIS A 456 -12.92 -34.94 -17.50
C HIS A 456 -14.21 -34.13 -17.30
N ARG A 457 -14.27 -33.26 -16.28
CA ARG A 457 -15.43 -32.42 -15.96
C ARG A 457 -15.04 -30.95 -15.88
N PRO A 458 -14.51 -30.36 -16.97
CA PRO A 458 -14.00 -28.99 -16.96
C PRO A 458 -15.09 -27.97 -16.63
N HIS A 459 -16.31 -28.15 -17.18
CA HIS A 459 -17.48 -27.33 -16.91
C HIS A 459 -17.81 -27.20 -15.41
N LEU A 460 -17.66 -28.29 -14.65
CA LEU A 460 -17.94 -28.29 -13.21
C LEU A 460 -16.86 -27.51 -12.45
N VAL A 461 -15.60 -27.63 -12.86
CA VAL A 461 -14.48 -26.87 -12.27
C VAL A 461 -14.64 -25.39 -12.57
N GLU A 462 -15.04 -25.03 -13.78
CA GLU A 462 -15.32 -23.65 -14.19
C GLU A 462 -16.51 -23.07 -13.43
N ALA A 463 -17.60 -23.83 -13.28
CA ALA A 463 -18.77 -23.41 -12.49
C ALA A 463 -18.41 -23.15 -11.01
N VAL A 464 -17.61 -24.02 -10.40
CA VAL A 464 -17.12 -23.84 -9.03
C VAL A 464 -16.26 -22.57 -8.91
N LYS A 465 -15.41 -22.30 -9.92
CA LYS A 465 -14.58 -21.10 -9.98
C LYS A 465 -15.45 -19.84 -10.15
N ALA A 466 -16.43 -19.85 -11.06
CA ALA A 466 -17.36 -18.75 -11.30
C ALA A 466 -18.21 -18.42 -10.06
N ALA A 467 -18.54 -19.44 -9.24
CA ALA A 467 -19.24 -19.27 -7.98
C ALA A 467 -18.35 -18.76 -6.82
N GLY A 468 -17.05 -18.47 -7.05
CA GLY A 468 -16.12 -18.06 -5.99
C GLY A 468 -15.74 -19.18 -5.02
N LEU A 469 -16.02 -20.44 -5.36
CA LEU A 469 -15.81 -21.62 -4.51
C LEU A 469 -14.56 -22.41 -4.90
N ALA A 470 -13.58 -21.78 -5.55
CA ALA A 470 -12.38 -22.44 -6.08
C ALA A 470 -11.62 -23.28 -5.03
N ARG A 471 -11.57 -22.83 -3.77
CA ARG A 471 -10.96 -23.58 -2.64
C ARG A 471 -11.66 -24.92 -2.36
N HIS A 472 -12.93 -25.03 -2.71
CA HIS A 472 -13.76 -26.22 -2.54
C HIS A 472 -13.80 -27.10 -3.81
N THR A 473 -12.98 -26.80 -4.83
CA THR A 473 -12.94 -27.59 -6.07
C THR A 473 -12.68 -29.08 -5.79
N LYS A 474 -11.85 -29.42 -4.80
CA LYS A 474 -11.66 -30.82 -4.42
C LYS A 474 -12.94 -31.44 -3.86
N SER A 475 -13.63 -30.75 -2.95
CA SER A 475 -14.83 -31.24 -2.26
C SER A 475 -16.13 -31.10 -3.06
N ILE A 476 -16.10 -30.45 -4.23
CA ILE A 476 -17.26 -30.29 -5.11
C ILE A 476 -17.03 -31.04 -6.44
N ALA A 477 -15.84 -30.87 -7.05
CA ALA A 477 -15.54 -31.41 -8.36
C ALA A 477 -14.74 -32.71 -8.33
N CYS A 478 -14.16 -33.14 -7.20
CA CYS A 478 -13.42 -34.40 -7.08
C CYS A 478 -14.04 -35.38 -6.09
N GLN A 479 -14.73 -34.86 -5.07
CA GLN A 479 -15.50 -35.57 -4.07
C GLN A 479 -16.85 -34.86 -3.98
N ARG A 480 -17.95 -35.55 -3.75
CA ARG A 480 -19.26 -34.97 -3.41
C ARG A 480 -19.93 -35.94 -2.45
N ASP A 481 -20.31 -35.48 -1.26
CA ASP A 481 -21.03 -36.29 -0.26
C ASP A 481 -20.36 -37.65 0.06
N GLY A 482 -19.03 -37.69 0.08
CA GLY A 482 -18.24 -38.91 0.32
C GLY A 482 -17.97 -39.77 -0.92
N GLU A 483 -18.70 -39.55 -2.02
CA GLU A 483 -18.47 -40.23 -3.29
C GLU A 483 -17.31 -39.62 -4.07
N LYS A 484 -16.42 -40.48 -4.59
CA LYS A 484 -15.30 -40.07 -5.44
C LYS A 484 -15.81 -39.81 -6.87
N CYS A 485 -15.19 -38.86 -7.56
CA CYS A 485 -15.39 -38.65 -8.99
C CYS A 485 -15.30 -39.99 -9.77
N PRO A 486 -16.24 -40.31 -10.67
CA PRO A 486 -16.21 -41.56 -11.45
C PRO A 486 -14.97 -41.64 -12.35
N HIS A 487 -14.41 -40.50 -12.77
CA HIS A 487 -13.19 -40.43 -13.57
C HIS A 487 -11.91 -40.35 -12.73
N LEU A 488 -11.96 -40.54 -11.40
CA LEU A 488 -10.79 -40.35 -10.54
C LEU A 488 -9.64 -41.30 -10.89
N ALA A 489 -9.95 -42.54 -11.31
CA ALA A 489 -8.96 -43.53 -11.69
C ALA A 489 -8.10 -43.07 -12.89
N ASP A 490 -8.75 -42.51 -13.91
CA ASP A 490 -8.11 -42.10 -15.17
C ASP A 490 -7.87 -40.59 -15.29
N CYS A 491 -8.06 -39.85 -14.19
CA CYS A 491 -7.94 -38.39 -14.15
C CYS A 491 -6.50 -37.95 -14.42
N ALA A 492 -6.27 -37.31 -15.58
CA ALA A 492 -4.95 -36.82 -15.96
C ALA A 492 -4.40 -35.81 -14.94
N TYR A 493 -5.26 -34.98 -14.32
CA TYR A 493 -4.85 -34.05 -13.27
C TYR A 493 -4.26 -34.77 -12.05
N TYR A 494 -4.93 -35.82 -11.55
CA TYR A 494 -4.46 -36.56 -10.37
C TYR A 494 -3.25 -37.44 -10.66
N ARG A 495 -3.12 -37.94 -11.90
CA ARG A 495 -1.95 -38.72 -12.31
C ARG A 495 -0.64 -37.96 -12.10
N GLN A 496 -0.62 -36.64 -12.30
CA GLN A 496 0.56 -35.78 -12.06
C GLN A 496 1.12 -35.84 -10.63
N PHE A 497 0.32 -36.26 -9.65
CA PHE A 497 0.75 -36.35 -8.24
C PHE A 497 1.17 -37.77 -7.83
N ARG A 498 0.99 -38.75 -8.71
CA ARG A 498 1.33 -40.17 -8.50
C ARG A 498 2.59 -40.59 -9.25
N THR A 499 3.20 -39.67 -9.98
CA THR A 499 4.44 -39.90 -10.69
C THR A 499 5.63 -39.87 -9.73
N GLY A 500 6.70 -40.60 -10.09
CA GLY A 500 7.86 -40.89 -9.24
C GLY A 500 8.95 -39.81 -9.24
N GLU A 501 8.73 -38.67 -9.89
CA GLU A 501 9.75 -37.62 -9.98
C GLU A 501 9.96 -36.94 -8.63
N ARG A 502 11.22 -36.58 -8.39
CA ARG A 502 11.68 -36.12 -7.09
C ARG A 502 11.36 -34.66 -6.82
N VAL A 503 11.13 -33.87 -7.87
CA VAL A 503 10.79 -32.45 -7.74
C VAL A 503 9.47 -32.14 -8.45
N ARG A 504 8.56 -31.48 -7.74
CA ARG A 504 7.26 -31.05 -8.27
C ARG A 504 7.17 -29.54 -8.26
N LEU A 505 7.11 -28.95 -9.44
CA LEU A 505 6.95 -27.50 -9.60
C LEU A 505 5.46 -27.17 -9.59
N VAL A 506 5.04 -26.28 -8.68
CA VAL A 506 3.64 -25.91 -8.49
C VAL A 506 3.47 -24.38 -8.55
N PRO A 507 2.57 -23.86 -9.39
CA PRO A 507 2.25 -22.44 -9.38
C PRO A 507 1.59 -22.05 -8.06
N HIS A 508 1.87 -20.84 -7.55
CA HIS A 508 1.28 -20.34 -6.30
C HIS A 508 -0.25 -20.43 -6.27
N ALA A 509 -0.92 -20.31 -7.42
CA ALA A 509 -2.36 -20.46 -7.56
C ALA A 509 -2.91 -21.84 -7.16
N LEU A 510 -2.05 -22.86 -7.07
CA LEU A 510 -2.41 -24.21 -6.63
C LEU A 510 -2.00 -24.51 -5.19
N LEU A 511 -1.32 -23.58 -4.50
CA LEU A 511 -1.01 -23.73 -3.08
C LEU A 511 -2.24 -23.36 -2.25
N PRO A 512 -2.64 -24.18 -1.26
CA PRO A 512 -3.60 -23.75 -0.27
C PRO A 512 -2.96 -22.64 0.56
N LEU A 513 -3.52 -21.43 0.50
CA LEU A 513 -3.27 -20.42 1.52
C LEU A 513 -4.19 -20.78 2.71
N GLU A 514 -3.58 -21.10 3.84
CA GLU A 514 -4.30 -21.27 5.12
C GLU A 514 -4.90 -19.95 5.61
#